data_AF-A0A972DKY6-F1
#
_entry.id   AF-A0A972DKY6-F1
#
_cell.length_a   1.000
_cell.length_b   1.000
_cell.length_c   1.000
_cell.angle_alpha   90.00
_cell.angle_beta   90.00
_cell.angle_gamma   90.00
#
_symmetry.space_group_name_H-M   'P 1'
#
loop_
_entity.id
_entity.type
_entity.pdbx_description
1 polymer ?
#
loop_
_entity_poly.entity_id
_entity_poly.type
_entity_poly.pdbx_seq_one_letter_code
_entity_poly.pdbx_strand_id
1 'polypeptide(L)'
;MTTLARIFRACALWLALPALAVLPGCRGDSPSPANPATGSQAEAVLDEETWDIVFLRGERVGYSHAAVYRERRGSQDVLRVECREALTLRSYGNLLRMESEYVSVETPEGQLLEFSSSLPQGGTPMRTVGRVVGDQLQLRVSTSGKTLETAIPWSKQYGGAYGLAGSLKRQPLRPGETRTVRALDVAGNQAATTSLRAVDYEETELISESRRL
;
A
#
# COMPACT_ATOMS: atom_id res chain seq x y z
N MET A 1 38.92 -30.15 -29.69
CA MET A 1 38.23 -28.85 -29.68
C MET A 1 37.92 -28.53 -28.22
N THR A 2 38.83 -27.85 -27.50
CA THR A 2 38.84 -26.38 -27.24
C THR A 2 37.58 -25.92 -26.48
N THR A 3 37.62 -25.30 -25.28
CA THR A 3 38.67 -24.53 -24.61
C THR A 3 38.25 -24.27 -23.15
N LEU A 4 39.25 -24.34 -22.24
CA LEU A 4 39.57 -23.55 -21.03
C LEU A 4 38.52 -22.60 -20.39
N ALA A 5 38.60 -22.16 -19.12
CA ALA A 5 39.35 -22.47 -17.89
C ALA A 5 39.13 -21.26 -16.93
N ARG A 6 39.69 -21.38 -15.72
CA ARG A 6 40.16 -20.32 -14.79
C ARG A 6 39.10 -19.72 -13.85
N ILE A 7 39.16 -20.03 -12.54
CA ILE A 7 40.12 -19.62 -11.48
C ILE A 7 40.01 -18.13 -11.17
N PHE A 8 39.75 -17.79 -9.89
CA PHE A 8 40.48 -16.84 -9.01
C PHE A 8 39.53 -16.42 -7.87
N ARG A 9 39.91 -16.17 -6.62
CA ARG A 9 41.00 -16.54 -5.70
C ARG A 9 40.63 -15.83 -4.39
N ALA A 10 40.88 -16.46 -3.25
CA ALA A 10 40.80 -15.84 -1.94
C ALA A 10 41.67 -14.57 -1.87
N CYS A 11 41.23 -13.58 -1.09
CA CYS A 11 42.10 -12.52 -0.59
C CYS A 11 41.96 -12.48 0.93
N ALA A 12 43.00 -12.94 1.59
CA ALA A 12 43.20 -12.80 3.02
C ALA A 12 44.30 -11.77 3.26
N LEU A 13 44.21 -11.16 4.45
CA LEU A 13 45.30 -10.94 5.38
C LEU A 13 46.11 -9.62 5.29
N TRP A 14 46.42 -9.12 6.51
CA TRP A 14 47.50 -8.21 6.96
C TRP A 14 47.12 -6.80 7.48
N LEU A 15 46.92 -6.75 8.80
CA LEU A 15 47.72 -6.00 9.81
C LEU A 15 48.14 -4.54 9.52
N ALA A 16 47.71 -3.61 10.40
CA ALA A 16 48.61 -2.82 11.28
C ALA A 16 47.84 -1.73 12.07
N LEU A 17 47.92 -1.78 13.41
CA LEU A 17 48.01 -0.58 14.29
C LEU A 17 49.39 0.08 14.05
N PRO A 18 49.60 1.40 14.21
CA PRO A 18 49.34 2.12 15.48
C PRO A 18 49.03 3.64 15.34
N ALA A 19 49.14 4.34 16.47
CA ALA A 19 49.38 5.78 16.66
C ALA A 19 48.19 6.63 17.12
N LEU A 20 48.10 6.68 18.45
CA LEU A 20 47.47 7.69 19.29
C LEU A 20 48.04 9.09 18.96
N ALA A 21 47.18 10.03 18.56
CA ALA A 21 47.46 11.46 18.59
C ALA A 21 46.24 12.18 19.16
N VAL A 22 46.35 12.60 20.43
CA VAL A 22 45.35 13.43 21.12
C VAL A 22 45.56 14.87 20.66
N LEU A 23 44.62 15.40 19.89
CA LEU A 23 44.53 16.84 19.59
C LEU A 23 43.57 17.49 20.59
N PRO A 24 43.93 18.63 21.23
CA PRO A 24 42.99 19.44 21.98
C PRO A 24 42.15 20.26 20.99
N GLY A 25 41.09 19.65 20.48
CA GLY A 25 40.10 20.31 19.62
C GLY A 25 39.07 21.06 20.46
N CYS A 26 38.99 22.37 20.25
CA CYS A 26 38.02 23.27 20.86
C CYS A 26 36.59 22.73 20.73
N ARG A 27 35.85 22.67 21.85
CA ARG A 27 34.40 22.56 21.88
C ARG A 27 33.82 23.83 21.27
N GLY A 28 33.62 23.83 19.96
CA GLY A 28 32.66 24.72 19.33
C GLY A 28 31.28 24.12 19.53
N ASP A 29 30.40 24.85 20.23
CA ASP A 29 28.97 24.57 20.25
C ASP A 29 28.48 24.47 18.81
N SER A 30 28.30 23.24 18.34
CA SER A 30 27.57 22.99 17.11
C SER A 30 26.11 23.33 17.41
N PRO A 31 25.49 24.29 16.73
CA PRO A 31 24.05 24.44 16.83
C PRO A 31 23.44 23.10 16.41
N SER A 32 22.72 22.49 17.34
CA SER A 32 21.87 21.32 17.11
C SER A 32 21.15 21.53 15.78
N PRO A 33 21.11 20.54 14.86
CA PRO A 33 20.32 20.68 13.65
C PRO A 33 18.89 20.99 14.10
N ALA A 34 18.46 22.21 13.82
CA ALA A 34 17.10 22.63 14.03
C ALA A 34 16.22 21.58 13.38
N ASN A 35 15.43 20.89 14.20
CA ASN A 35 14.40 19.98 13.74
C ASN A 35 13.62 20.77 12.69
N PRO A 36 13.55 20.34 11.41
CA PRO A 36 12.81 21.08 10.42
C PRO A 36 11.40 21.23 10.96
N ALA A 37 10.98 22.50 11.07
CA ALA A 37 9.71 22.89 11.64
C ALA A 37 8.64 21.91 11.16
N THR A 38 8.01 21.24 12.12
CA THR A 38 6.77 20.50 11.92
C THR A 38 5.77 21.50 11.35
N GLY A 39 5.73 21.58 10.02
CA GLY A 39 4.61 22.16 9.32
C GLY A 39 3.38 21.47 9.89
N SER A 40 2.46 22.26 10.42
CA SER A 40 1.20 21.81 11.00
C SER A 40 0.59 20.77 10.06
N GLN A 41 0.77 19.49 10.40
CA GLN A 41 -0.01 18.42 9.82
C GLN A 41 -1.41 18.71 10.31
N ALA A 42 -2.31 19.07 9.41
CA ALA A 42 -3.72 19.12 9.74
C ALA A 42 -4.07 17.78 10.40
N GLU A 43 -4.71 17.86 11.57
CA GLU A 43 -5.00 16.71 12.39
C GLU A 43 -5.88 15.72 11.61
N ALA A 44 -5.37 14.50 11.42
CA ALA A 44 -6.10 13.45 10.74
C ALA A 44 -7.19 12.89 11.67
N VAL A 45 -8.45 12.94 11.25
CA VAL A 45 -9.58 12.43 12.03
C VAL A 45 -9.97 11.05 11.48
N LEU A 46 -9.96 10.03 12.32
CA LEU A 46 -10.46 8.70 11.96
C LEU A 46 -11.97 8.78 11.66
N ASP A 47 -12.36 8.49 10.42
CA ASP A 47 -13.75 8.47 9.96
C ASP A 47 -14.34 7.05 10.03
N GLU A 48 -13.51 6.04 9.74
CA GLU A 48 -13.93 4.65 9.69
C GLU A 48 -12.74 3.72 9.93
N GLU A 49 -13.04 2.58 10.57
CA GLU A 49 -12.11 1.49 10.72
C GLU A 49 -12.87 0.17 10.50
N THR A 50 -12.26 -0.77 9.79
CA THR A 50 -12.84 -2.08 9.50
C THR A 50 -11.77 -3.16 9.69
N TRP A 51 -12.17 -4.26 10.33
CA TRP A 51 -11.37 -5.45 10.54
C TRP A 51 -12.11 -6.65 9.97
N ASP A 52 -11.50 -7.32 8.99
CA ASP A 52 -12.06 -8.49 8.35
C ASP A 52 -11.23 -9.73 8.72
N ILE A 53 -11.92 -10.84 8.98
CA ILE A 53 -11.28 -12.16 9.11
C ILE A 53 -11.40 -12.86 7.76
N VAL A 54 -10.26 -13.30 7.21
CA VAL A 54 -10.26 -13.97 5.91
C VAL A 54 -10.28 -15.47 6.11
N PHE A 55 -11.31 -16.11 5.54
CA PHE A 55 -11.47 -17.56 5.51
C PHE A 55 -11.26 -18.08 4.09
N LEU A 56 -10.60 -19.24 3.98
CA LEU A 56 -10.51 -20.00 2.74
C LEU A 56 -10.94 -21.43 3.02
N ARG A 57 -12.03 -21.88 2.38
CA ARG A 57 -12.62 -23.21 2.59
C ARG A 57 -12.95 -23.51 4.07
N GLY A 58 -13.44 -22.49 4.79
CA GLY A 58 -13.81 -22.60 6.20
C GLY A 58 -12.63 -22.50 7.18
N GLU A 59 -11.39 -22.50 6.72
CA GLU A 59 -10.23 -22.28 7.58
C GLU A 59 -9.86 -20.80 7.60
N ARG A 60 -9.57 -20.26 8.79
CA ARG A 60 -9.04 -18.91 8.94
C ARG A 60 -7.62 -18.87 8.36
N VAL A 61 -7.43 -18.03 7.35
CA VAL A 61 -6.14 -17.84 6.68
C VAL A 61 -5.51 -16.49 6.97
N GLY A 62 -6.23 -15.54 7.56
CA GLY A 62 -5.65 -14.24 7.84
C GLY A 62 -6.64 -13.18 8.29
N TYR A 63 -6.24 -11.92 8.09
CA TYR A 63 -7.07 -10.76 8.34
C TYR A 63 -6.75 -9.63 7.35
N SER A 64 -7.70 -8.71 7.20
CA SER A 64 -7.52 -7.39 6.60
C SER A 64 -7.91 -6.33 7.62
N HIS A 65 -7.20 -5.20 7.59
CA HIS A 65 -7.48 -4.01 8.36
C HIS A 65 -7.51 -2.82 7.40
N ALA A 66 -8.57 -2.02 7.46
CA ALA A 66 -8.69 -0.79 6.71
C ALA A 66 -9.06 0.36 7.65
N ALA A 67 -8.41 1.51 7.51
CA ALA A 67 -8.72 2.73 8.25
C ALA A 67 -8.83 3.91 7.28
N VAL A 68 -9.90 4.68 7.39
CA VAL A 68 -10.16 5.87 6.58
C VAL A 68 -10.08 7.08 7.49
N TYR A 69 -9.18 8.00 7.14
CA TYR A 69 -8.99 9.26 7.84
C TYR A 69 -9.44 10.43 6.96
N ARG A 70 -10.16 11.38 7.53
CA ARG A 70 -10.37 12.70 6.93
C ARG A 70 -9.22 13.61 7.32
N GLU A 71 -8.65 14.26 6.33
CA GLU A 71 -7.52 15.17 6.51
C GLU A 71 -7.69 16.41 5.64
N ARG A 72 -7.00 17.49 6.01
CA ARG A 72 -6.92 18.69 5.17
C ARG A 72 -5.52 18.86 4.62
N ARG A 73 -5.38 18.90 3.30
CA ARG A 73 -4.12 19.18 2.60
C ARG A 73 -4.18 20.56 1.95
N GLY A 74 -3.61 21.55 2.63
CA GLY A 74 -3.74 22.95 2.23
C GLY A 74 -5.20 23.41 2.33
N SER A 75 -5.82 23.75 1.20
CA SER A 75 -7.23 24.16 1.13
C SER A 75 -8.20 23.02 0.76
N GLN A 76 -7.70 21.80 0.54
CA GLN A 76 -8.49 20.68 0.05
C GLN A 76 -8.71 19.64 1.15
N ASP A 77 -9.95 19.20 1.34
CA ASP A 77 -10.27 18.02 2.15
C ASP A 77 -9.97 16.76 1.35
N VAL A 78 -9.37 15.77 2.01
CA VAL A 78 -8.99 14.48 1.42
C VAL A 78 -9.33 13.34 2.37
N LEU A 79 -9.43 12.15 1.80
CA LEU A 79 -9.46 10.89 2.53
C LEU A 79 -8.08 10.25 2.42
N ARG A 80 -7.44 9.93 3.55
CA ARG A 80 -6.31 8.99 3.58
C ARG A 80 -6.85 7.62 3.98
N VAL A 81 -6.71 6.65 3.09
CA VAL A 81 -7.11 5.26 3.32
C VAL A 81 -5.86 4.46 3.53
N GLU A 82 -5.77 3.78 4.67
CA GLU A 82 -4.71 2.82 4.96
C GLU A 82 -5.29 1.42 4.97
N CYS A 83 -4.57 0.47 4.40
CA CYS A 83 -4.93 -0.93 4.44
C CYS A 83 -3.72 -1.81 4.72
N ARG A 84 -3.93 -2.84 5.53
CA ARG A 84 -2.97 -3.89 5.84
C ARG A 84 -3.64 -5.24 5.76
N GLU A 85 -3.00 -6.17 5.09
CA GLU A 85 -3.47 -7.54 4.95
C GLU A 85 -2.35 -8.50 5.34
N ALA A 86 -2.72 -9.54 6.07
CA ALA A 86 -1.81 -10.63 6.42
C ALA A 86 -2.52 -11.96 6.19
N LEU A 87 -2.04 -12.71 5.19
CA LEU A 87 -2.60 -14.00 4.78
C LEU A 87 -1.55 -15.10 4.85
N THR A 88 -1.98 -16.29 5.24
CA THR A 88 -1.19 -17.52 5.24
C THR A 88 -1.95 -18.58 4.46
N LEU A 89 -1.44 -18.92 3.28
CA LEU A 89 -2.08 -19.83 2.33
C LEU A 89 -1.28 -21.12 2.18
N ARG A 90 -1.96 -22.24 2.00
CA ARG A 90 -1.32 -23.52 1.66
C ARG A 90 -1.45 -23.75 0.15
N SER A 91 -0.33 -23.86 -0.55
CA SER A 91 -0.28 -24.09 -1.99
C SER A 91 0.74 -25.19 -2.31
N TYR A 92 0.32 -26.26 -2.98
CA TYR A 92 1.17 -27.43 -3.34
C TYR A 92 2.01 -27.99 -2.16
N GLY A 93 1.43 -27.98 -0.96
CA GLY A 93 2.11 -28.43 0.27
C GLY A 93 2.98 -27.36 0.96
N ASN A 94 3.31 -26.27 0.28
CA ASN A 94 4.08 -25.16 0.83
C ASN A 94 3.17 -24.14 1.53
N LEU A 95 3.69 -23.53 2.59
CA LEU A 95 3.05 -22.42 3.27
C LEU A 95 3.55 -21.10 2.65
N LEU A 96 2.63 -20.32 2.10
CA LEU A 96 2.89 -18.99 1.55
C LEU A 96 2.35 -17.95 2.53
N ARG A 97 3.24 -17.10 3.07
CA ARG A 97 2.87 -15.95 3.87
C ARG A 97 2.90 -14.70 2.99
N MET A 98 1.81 -13.94 3.00
CA MET A 98 1.64 -12.71 2.25
C MET A 98 1.29 -11.59 3.23
N GLU A 99 2.10 -10.54 3.21
CA GLU A 99 1.82 -9.31 3.96
C GLU A 99 1.83 -8.17 2.95
N SER A 100 0.71 -7.46 2.86
CA SER A 100 0.53 -6.32 1.98
C SER A 100 0.11 -5.10 2.77
N GLU A 101 0.66 -3.96 2.40
CA GLU A 101 0.24 -2.67 2.92
C GLU A 101 0.04 -1.70 1.75
N TYR A 102 -0.97 -0.85 1.85
CA TYR A 102 -1.11 0.29 0.95
C TYR A 102 -1.75 1.48 1.65
N VAL A 103 -1.41 2.66 1.15
CA VAL A 103 -2.02 3.93 1.51
C VAL A 103 -2.48 4.60 0.24
N SER A 104 -3.69 5.13 0.22
CA SER A 104 -4.18 5.98 -0.86
C SER A 104 -4.73 7.29 -0.32
N VAL A 105 -4.54 8.35 -1.08
CA VAL A 105 -5.10 9.66 -0.81
C VAL A 105 -6.09 9.95 -1.90
N GLU A 106 -7.33 10.21 -1.51
CA GLU A 106 -8.46 10.34 -2.39
C GLU A 106 -9.24 11.63 -2.09
N THR A 107 -10.01 12.12 -3.04
CA THR A 107 -11.03 13.13 -2.73
C THR A 107 -12.17 12.52 -1.90
N PRO A 108 -12.99 13.32 -1.20
CA PRO A 108 -14.19 12.82 -0.51
C PRO A 108 -15.16 12.06 -1.43
N GLU A 109 -15.16 12.37 -2.73
CA GLU A 109 -15.92 11.70 -3.78
C GLU A 109 -15.31 10.34 -4.19
N GLY A 110 -14.09 10.04 -3.72
CA GLY A 110 -13.37 8.79 -3.92
C GLY A 110 -12.39 8.80 -5.10
N GLN A 111 -12.03 9.96 -5.65
CA GLN A 111 -11.14 10.06 -6.80
C GLN A 111 -9.68 9.97 -6.35
N LEU A 112 -8.87 9.15 -7.01
CA LEU A 112 -7.46 8.96 -6.65
C LEU A 112 -6.63 10.24 -6.86
N LEU A 113 -5.83 10.61 -5.86
CA LEU A 113 -4.81 11.65 -5.98
C LEU A 113 -3.41 11.03 -6.02
N GLU A 114 -3.10 10.17 -5.05
CA GLU A 114 -1.85 9.43 -4.97
C GLU A 114 -2.03 8.14 -4.16
N PHE A 115 -1.12 7.19 -4.35
CA PHE A 115 -1.05 5.99 -3.51
C PHE A 115 0.38 5.51 -3.34
N SER A 116 0.60 4.71 -2.30
CA SER A 116 1.78 3.89 -2.12
C SER A 116 1.37 2.48 -1.71
N SER A 117 2.15 1.49 -2.11
CA SER A 117 1.94 0.10 -1.69
C SER A 117 3.26 -0.62 -1.48
N SER A 118 3.23 -1.66 -0.66
CA SER A 118 4.28 -2.66 -0.53
C SER A 118 3.62 -4.03 -0.56
N LEU A 119 3.83 -4.75 -1.66
CA LEU A 119 3.21 -6.05 -1.93
C LEU A 119 4.28 -7.13 -2.08
N PRO A 120 4.03 -8.39 -1.66
CA PRO A 120 5.00 -9.46 -1.82
C PRO A 120 5.11 -9.88 -3.29
N GLN A 121 6.32 -9.89 -3.84
CA GLN A 121 6.63 -10.36 -5.19
C GLN A 121 7.78 -11.36 -5.14
N GLY A 122 7.46 -12.66 -5.23
CA GLY A 122 8.48 -13.72 -5.20
C GLY A 122 9.33 -13.73 -3.92
N GLY A 123 8.77 -13.31 -2.79
CA GLY A 123 9.46 -13.22 -1.49
C GLY A 123 10.14 -11.87 -1.21
N THR A 124 10.21 -10.96 -2.18
CA THR A 124 10.75 -9.60 -2.00
C THR A 124 9.61 -8.57 -2.07
N PRO A 125 9.58 -7.54 -1.22
CA PRO A 125 8.56 -6.50 -1.33
C PRO A 125 8.76 -5.68 -2.61
N MET A 126 7.71 -5.61 -3.42
CA MET A 126 7.55 -4.66 -4.51
C MET A 126 6.89 -3.41 -3.94
N ARG A 127 7.57 -2.27 -4.02
CA ARG A 127 7.01 -0.98 -3.63
C ARG A 127 6.52 -0.24 -4.86
N THR A 128 5.28 0.24 -4.84
CA THR A 128 4.77 1.15 -5.86
C THR A 128 4.44 2.49 -5.22
N VAL A 129 4.77 3.58 -5.89
CA VAL A 129 4.22 4.92 -5.61
C VAL A 129 3.54 5.40 -6.87
N GLY A 130 2.32 5.92 -6.75
CA GLY A 130 1.56 6.47 -7.85
C GLY A 130 1.01 7.86 -7.56
N ARG A 131 0.94 8.70 -8.59
CA ARG A 131 0.29 10.01 -8.53
C ARG A 131 -0.48 10.29 -9.81
N VAL A 132 -1.69 10.81 -9.67
CA VAL A 132 -2.48 11.28 -10.80
C VAL A 132 -1.96 12.65 -11.25
N VAL A 133 -1.55 12.75 -12.51
CA VAL A 133 -1.08 13.99 -13.15
C VAL A 133 -1.78 14.13 -14.50
N GLY A 134 -2.66 15.13 -14.62
CA GLY A 134 -3.51 15.27 -15.80
C GLY A 134 -4.41 14.04 -15.99
N ASP A 135 -4.28 13.40 -17.16
CA ASP A 135 -5.06 12.21 -17.55
C ASP A 135 -4.22 10.92 -17.46
N GLN A 136 -3.23 10.91 -16.57
CA GLN A 136 -2.33 9.78 -16.37
C GLN A 136 -2.14 9.49 -14.88
N LEU A 137 -2.03 8.20 -14.55
CA LEU A 137 -1.48 7.75 -13.28
C LEU A 137 -0.01 7.41 -13.54
N GLN A 138 0.87 8.27 -13.04
CA GLN A 138 2.32 8.07 -13.09
C GLN A 138 2.72 7.15 -11.95
N LEU A 139 3.51 6.13 -12.26
CA LEU A 139 3.90 5.06 -11.35
C LEU A 139 5.42 4.96 -11.28
N ARG A 140 5.93 4.77 -10.06
CA ARG A 140 7.29 4.34 -9.79
C ARG A 140 7.24 3.01 -9.05
N VAL A 141 7.72 1.95 -9.70
CA VAL A 141 7.72 0.58 -9.17
C VAL A 141 9.15 0.17 -8.84
N SER A 142 9.41 -0.18 -7.59
CA SER A 142 10.73 -0.55 -7.09
C SER A 142 10.72 -1.97 -6.51
N THR A 143 11.63 -2.82 -6.98
CA THR A 143 11.80 -4.20 -6.49
C THR A 143 13.27 -4.61 -6.62
N SER A 144 13.82 -5.28 -5.61
CA SER A 144 15.22 -5.77 -5.61
C SER A 144 16.26 -4.70 -6.03
N GLY A 145 16.10 -3.45 -5.56
CA GLY A 145 17.00 -2.34 -5.88
C GLY A 145 16.87 -1.75 -7.29
N LYS A 146 15.98 -2.30 -8.14
CA LYS A 146 15.65 -1.74 -9.45
C LYS A 146 14.41 -0.89 -9.36
N THR A 147 14.35 0.18 -10.13
CA THR A 147 13.19 1.07 -10.23
C THR A 147 12.78 1.21 -11.70
N LEU A 148 11.49 1.04 -11.96
CA LEU A 148 10.84 1.28 -13.23
C LEU A 148 9.86 2.43 -13.06
N GLU A 149 9.92 3.41 -13.96
CA GLU A 149 8.90 4.45 -14.08
C GLU A 149 8.00 4.14 -15.27
N THR A 150 6.69 4.25 -15.08
CA THR A 150 5.69 4.01 -16.12
C THR A 150 4.50 4.93 -15.90
N ALA A 151 3.62 5.05 -16.89
CA ALA A 151 2.38 5.79 -16.77
C ALA A 151 1.27 5.03 -17.46
N ILE A 152 0.08 5.04 -16.87
CA ILE A 152 -1.12 4.45 -17.46
C ILE A 152 -2.19 5.52 -17.70
N PRO A 153 -3.03 5.40 -18.75
CA PRO A 153 -4.16 6.28 -18.95
C PRO A 153 -5.08 6.27 -17.73
N TRP A 154 -5.45 7.46 -17.24
CA TRP A 154 -6.26 7.60 -16.04
C TRP A 154 -7.32 8.69 -16.22
N SER A 155 -8.54 8.39 -15.78
CA SER A 155 -9.62 9.38 -15.76
C SER A 155 -9.81 9.87 -14.33
N LYS A 156 -10.07 11.17 -14.16
CA LYS A 156 -10.48 11.76 -12.87
C LYS A 156 -11.78 11.18 -12.32
N GLN A 157 -12.52 10.42 -13.11
CA GLN A 157 -13.73 9.70 -12.67
C GLN A 157 -13.41 8.34 -12.04
N TYR A 158 -12.18 7.83 -12.19
CA TYR A 158 -11.80 6.56 -11.60
C TYR A 158 -11.53 6.72 -10.11
N GLY A 159 -12.04 5.75 -9.34
CA GLY A 159 -11.85 5.70 -7.91
C GLY A 159 -10.41 5.36 -7.50
N GLY A 160 -10.03 5.72 -6.28
CA GLY A 160 -8.82 5.19 -5.65
C GLY A 160 -8.99 3.76 -5.15
N ALA A 161 -8.10 3.33 -4.24
CA ALA A 161 -8.13 1.97 -3.71
C ALA A 161 -9.40 1.69 -2.91
N TYR A 162 -9.99 2.71 -2.27
CA TYR A 162 -11.25 2.63 -1.54
C TYR A 162 -12.47 2.85 -2.45
N GLY A 163 -12.28 3.06 -3.76
CA GLY A 163 -13.35 3.47 -4.68
C GLY A 163 -14.57 2.55 -4.68
N LEU A 164 -14.36 1.23 -4.59
CA LEU A 164 -15.45 0.25 -4.53
C LEU A 164 -16.24 0.35 -3.21
N ALA A 165 -15.55 0.17 -2.08
CA ALA A 165 -16.16 0.21 -0.74
C ALA A 165 -16.79 1.58 -0.45
N GLY A 166 -16.09 2.66 -0.77
CA GLY A 166 -16.60 4.03 -0.66
C GLY A 166 -17.85 4.27 -1.52
N SER A 167 -17.97 3.66 -2.71
CA SER A 167 -19.20 3.77 -3.51
C SER A 167 -20.39 3.09 -2.81
N LEU A 168 -20.17 1.92 -2.21
CA LEU A 168 -21.21 1.16 -1.52
C LEU A 168 -21.60 1.83 -0.20
N LYS A 169 -20.64 2.43 0.52
CA LYS A 169 -20.90 3.21 1.73
C LYS A 169 -21.75 4.45 1.44
N ARG A 170 -21.40 5.21 0.39
CA ARG A 170 -22.16 6.42 -0.02
C ARG A 170 -23.54 6.08 -0.53
N GLN A 171 -23.67 4.98 -1.27
CA GLN A 171 -24.93 4.55 -1.84
C GLN A 171 -25.00 3.01 -1.81
N PRO A 172 -25.56 2.40 -0.76
CA PRO A 172 -25.77 0.95 -0.73
C PRO A 172 -26.64 0.51 -1.90
N LEU A 173 -26.37 -0.68 -2.45
CA LEU A 173 -27.22 -1.28 -3.48
C LEU A 173 -28.47 -1.89 -2.85
N ARG A 174 -29.59 -1.80 -3.57
CA ARG A 174 -30.82 -2.54 -3.26
C ARG A 174 -30.90 -3.82 -4.10
N PRO A 175 -31.63 -4.86 -3.66
CA PRO A 175 -31.87 -6.05 -4.48
C PRO A 175 -32.29 -5.71 -5.91
N GLY A 176 -31.66 -6.37 -6.88
CA GLY A 176 -31.84 -6.14 -8.31
C GLY A 176 -31.01 -4.99 -8.91
N GLU A 177 -30.49 -4.07 -8.09
CA GLU A 177 -29.64 -2.97 -8.59
C GLU A 177 -28.25 -3.47 -9.01
N THR A 178 -27.70 -2.78 -9.99
CA THR A 178 -26.35 -3.02 -10.50
C THR A 178 -25.54 -1.74 -10.45
N ARG A 179 -24.23 -1.87 -10.24
CA ARG A 179 -23.29 -0.75 -10.34
C ARG A 179 -21.99 -1.19 -10.98
N THR A 180 -21.43 -0.34 -11.81
CA THR A 180 -20.07 -0.49 -12.30
C THR A 180 -19.18 0.57 -11.64
N VAL A 181 -18.08 0.13 -11.06
CA VAL A 181 -17.06 0.99 -10.46
C VAL A 181 -15.76 0.75 -11.22
N ARG A 182 -15.10 1.83 -11.65
CA ARG A 182 -13.74 1.77 -12.18
C ARG A 182 -12.80 2.43 -11.19
N ALA A 183 -11.84 1.68 -10.69
CA ALA A 183 -10.98 2.11 -9.59
C ALA A 183 -9.57 1.51 -9.70
N LEU A 184 -8.66 1.96 -8.84
CA LEU A 184 -7.32 1.41 -8.75
C LEU A 184 -7.35 -0.05 -8.23
N ASP A 185 -6.87 -0.97 -9.05
CA ASP A 185 -6.41 -2.27 -8.60
C ASP A 185 -4.95 -2.12 -8.14
N VAL A 186 -4.75 -2.06 -6.83
CA VAL A 186 -3.44 -1.86 -6.19
C VAL A 186 -2.49 -3.02 -6.51
N ALA A 187 -3.00 -4.25 -6.58
CA ALA A 187 -2.19 -5.43 -6.88
C ALA A 187 -1.74 -5.47 -8.35
N GLY A 188 -2.65 -5.11 -9.26
CA GLY A 188 -2.37 -5.03 -10.69
C GLY A 188 -1.66 -3.74 -11.14
N ASN A 189 -1.53 -2.73 -10.26
CA ASN A 189 -1.07 -1.39 -10.60
C ASN A 189 -1.79 -0.80 -11.84
N GLN A 190 -3.10 -1.01 -11.94
CA GLN A 190 -3.91 -0.67 -13.10
C GLN A 190 -5.31 -0.19 -12.71
N ALA A 191 -6.03 0.43 -13.66
CA ALA A 191 -7.46 0.67 -13.48
C ALA A 191 -8.24 -0.62 -13.76
N ALA A 192 -9.02 -1.10 -12.80
CA ALA A 192 -9.90 -2.24 -12.97
C ALA A 192 -11.37 -1.81 -12.95
N THR A 193 -12.20 -2.48 -13.77
CA THR A 193 -13.65 -2.30 -13.78
C THR A 193 -14.30 -3.43 -13.01
N THR A 194 -15.00 -3.09 -11.93
CA THR A 194 -15.78 -4.03 -11.12
C THR A 194 -17.27 -3.83 -11.40
N SER A 195 -17.98 -4.90 -11.73
CA SER A 195 -19.44 -4.89 -11.88
C SER A 195 -20.08 -5.61 -10.71
N LEU A 196 -21.03 -4.93 -10.07
CA LEU A 196 -21.76 -5.40 -8.90
C LEU A 196 -23.22 -5.61 -9.29
N ARG A 197 -23.82 -6.64 -8.71
CA ARG A 197 -25.27 -6.86 -8.71
C ARG A 197 -25.67 -7.26 -7.29
N ALA A 198 -26.57 -6.51 -6.69
CA ALA A 198 -27.25 -6.97 -5.48
C ALA A 198 -28.33 -7.95 -5.88
N VAL A 199 -28.31 -9.16 -5.30
CA VAL A 199 -29.26 -10.22 -5.63
C VAL A 199 -30.48 -10.10 -4.72
N ASP A 200 -30.29 -10.38 -3.43
CA ASP A 200 -31.30 -10.25 -2.39
C ASP A 200 -30.59 -10.03 -1.04
N TYR A 201 -31.38 -9.84 0.01
CA TYR A 201 -30.90 -9.78 1.37
C TYR A 201 -30.65 -11.19 1.93
N GLU A 202 -29.59 -11.36 2.71
CA GLU A 202 -29.32 -12.60 3.45
C GLU A 202 -28.98 -12.32 4.92
N GLU A 203 -29.18 -13.31 5.78
CA GLU A 203 -28.64 -13.26 7.14
C GLU A 203 -27.15 -13.57 7.10
N THR A 204 -26.33 -12.57 7.43
CA THR A 204 -24.88 -12.70 7.52
C THR A 204 -24.45 -12.74 8.99
N GLU A 205 -23.67 -13.75 9.35
CA GLU A 205 -22.99 -13.77 10.65
C GLU A 205 -21.81 -12.78 10.64
N LEU A 206 -21.89 -11.76 11.49
CA LEU A 206 -20.78 -10.88 11.83
C LEU A 206 -20.15 -11.35 13.15
N ILE A 207 -18.99 -10.78 13.50
CA ILE A 207 -18.23 -11.19 14.71
C ILE A 207 -19.07 -11.12 16.00
N SER A 208 -19.94 -10.12 16.12
CA SER A 208 -20.73 -9.88 17.34
C SER A 208 -22.23 -10.18 17.19
N GLU A 209 -22.76 -10.22 15.97
CA GLU A 209 -24.19 -10.34 15.72
C GLU A 209 -24.49 -10.91 14.34
N SER A 210 -25.67 -11.49 14.16
CA SER A 210 -26.20 -11.78 12.83
C SER A 210 -27.00 -10.58 12.34
N ARG A 211 -26.78 -10.17 11.09
CA ARG A 211 -27.47 -9.04 10.49
C ARG A 211 -27.99 -9.40 9.11
N ARG A 212 -29.19 -8.92 8.79
CA ARG A 212 -29.72 -9.00 7.42
C ARG A 212 -29.10 -7.89 6.56
N LEU A 213 -28.30 -8.28 5.58
CA LEU A 213 -27.52 -7.41 4.68
C LEU A 213 -27.88 -7.63 3.22
#